data_AF-A0A9W8WMV2-F1
#
_entry.id   AF-A0A9W8WMV2-F1
#
_cell.length_a   1.000
_cell.length_b   1.000
_cell.length_c   1.000
_cell.angle_alpha   90.00
_cell.angle_beta   90.00
_cell.angle_gamma   90.00
#
_symmetry.space_group_name_H-M   'P 1'
#
loop_
_entity.id
_entity.type
_entity.pdbx_description
1 polymer ?
#
loop_
_entity_poly.entity_id
_entity_poly.type
_entity_poly.pdbx_seq_one_letter_code
_entity_poly.pdbx_strand_id
1 'polypeptide(L)'
;MAKVQGHPSTPRGKKRGRRREAPEVKKEHKRPPPALRPKPSAGTQKRFVITRQDAIRRAGGLEYKLGNDAYNQMELTLEMKRWLSKPVIMVLTESMKRKVFDWCQQFDPSWLGVLFEAKGNGVTSYEYSAEEEEPVLPETLFQSLRTLVLELPSDKEAYKRLWPFVQLVTTHAQRVFLMDELEQQRPDVKYDLEGQGLFDQIGPSTRNG
;
A
#
# COMPACT_ATOMS: atom_id res chain seq x y z
N MET A 1 -32.63 -80.73 -16.36
CA MET A 1 -32.56 -79.38 -15.76
C MET A 1 -31.09 -79.01 -15.63
N ALA A 2 -30.60 -78.10 -16.48
CA ALA A 2 -29.18 -77.84 -16.67
C ALA A 2 -28.86 -76.34 -16.61
N LYS A 3 -27.79 -76.01 -15.88
CA LYS A 3 -27.01 -74.76 -15.94
C LYS A 3 -26.53 -74.49 -17.38
N VAL A 4 -26.18 -73.23 -17.68
CA VAL A 4 -24.82 -72.80 -18.11
C VAL A 4 -24.83 -71.32 -18.55
N GLN A 5 -23.83 -70.56 -18.07
CA GLN A 5 -23.44 -69.21 -18.47
C GLN A 5 -22.76 -69.20 -19.85
N GLY A 6 -22.81 -68.08 -20.57
CA GLY A 6 -21.92 -67.83 -21.72
C GLY A 6 -22.00 -66.40 -22.27
N HIS A 7 -20.88 -65.66 -22.16
CA HIS A 7 -20.54 -64.46 -22.94
C HIS A 7 -20.44 -64.79 -24.47
N PRO A 8 -20.46 -63.82 -25.42
CA PRO A 8 -19.25 -63.06 -25.77
C PRO A 8 -19.43 -61.66 -26.39
N SER A 9 -18.27 -61.00 -26.54
CA SER A 9 -17.99 -59.69 -27.10
C SER A 9 -17.83 -59.66 -28.63
N THR A 10 -18.04 -58.46 -29.21
CA THR A 10 -17.35 -57.83 -30.39
C THR A 10 -17.55 -58.41 -31.81
N PRO A 11 -17.10 -57.74 -32.92
CA PRO A 11 -16.82 -56.31 -33.22
C PRO A 11 -17.28 -55.85 -34.65
N ARG A 12 -16.88 -54.62 -35.04
CA ARG A 12 -16.28 -54.25 -36.36
C ARG A 12 -17.18 -53.53 -37.39
N GLY A 13 -16.73 -52.35 -37.87
CA GLY A 13 -16.92 -51.97 -39.27
C GLY A 13 -17.33 -50.52 -39.59
N LYS A 14 -16.32 -49.68 -39.83
CA LYS A 14 -16.33 -48.36 -40.49
C LYS A 14 -17.30 -48.22 -41.69
N LYS A 15 -17.94 -47.04 -41.84
CA LYS A 15 -17.81 -46.11 -43.00
C LYS A 15 -18.73 -44.88 -42.75
N ARG A 16 -18.18 -43.69 -42.54
CA ARG A 16 -17.70 -42.70 -43.54
C ARG A 16 -18.85 -41.86 -44.10
N GLY A 17 -18.87 -40.56 -43.75
CA GLY A 17 -19.36 -39.53 -44.66
C GLY A 17 -20.26 -38.44 -44.09
N ARG A 18 -19.64 -37.25 -43.95
CA ARG A 18 -20.18 -35.93 -44.36
C ARG A 18 -20.99 -35.12 -43.33
N ARG A 19 -20.20 -34.30 -42.61
CA ARG A 19 -20.46 -32.92 -42.15
C ARG A 19 -21.80 -32.31 -42.55
N ARG A 20 -22.55 -31.87 -41.54
CA ARG A 20 -23.22 -30.57 -41.54
C ARG A 20 -22.73 -29.81 -40.30
N GLU A 21 -22.16 -28.64 -40.55
CA GLU A 21 -21.57 -27.74 -39.57
C GLU A 21 -22.68 -27.10 -38.72
N ALA A 22 -22.56 -27.20 -37.40
CA ALA A 22 -23.38 -26.49 -36.43
C ALA A 22 -22.55 -25.32 -35.85
N PRO A 23 -23.18 -24.18 -35.50
CA PRO A 23 -22.50 -22.92 -35.33
C PRO A 23 -21.65 -22.84 -34.06
N GLU A 24 -20.59 -22.06 -34.18
CA GLU A 24 -19.54 -21.77 -33.21
C GLU A 24 -20.11 -21.25 -31.87
N VAL A 25 -20.17 -22.12 -30.87
CA VAL A 25 -20.44 -21.72 -29.48
C VAL A 25 -19.17 -21.13 -28.92
N LYS A 26 -19.23 -19.83 -28.59
CA LYS A 26 -18.21 -19.04 -27.90
C LYS A 26 -17.50 -19.90 -26.83
N LYS A 27 -16.20 -20.13 -27.01
CA LYS A 27 -15.34 -20.75 -26.00
C LYS A 27 -15.18 -19.79 -24.81
N GLU A 28 -16.17 -19.81 -23.93
CA GLU A 28 -16.03 -19.33 -22.57
C GLU A 28 -14.81 -20.04 -21.96
N HIS A 29 -13.73 -19.27 -21.76
CA HIS A 29 -12.54 -19.76 -21.08
C HIS A 29 -12.94 -20.03 -19.63
N LYS A 30 -13.34 -21.29 -19.37
CA LYS A 30 -13.58 -21.79 -18.03
C LYS A 30 -12.35 -21.46 -17.18
N ARG A 31 -12.53 -20.56 -16.22
CA ARG A 31 -11.54 -20.33 -15.15
C ARG A 31 -11.12 -21.69 -14.59
N PRO A 32 -9.82 -21.94 -14.38
CA PRO A 32 -9.38 -23.19 -13.78
C PRO A 32 -10.02 -23.35 -12.39
N PRO A 33 -10.34 -24.59 -11.98
CA PRO A 33 -10.98 -24.86 -10.70
C PRO A 33 -10.15 -24.32 -9.52
N PRO A 34 -10.80 -23.87 -8.42
CA PRO A 34 -10.16 -23.17 -7.30
C PRO A 34 -8.97 -23.89 -6.65
N ALA A 35 -8.85 -25.21 -6.84
CA ALA A 35 -7.81 -26.06 -6.28
C ALA A 35 -6.45 -25.99 -6.99
N LEU A 36 -6.33 -25.27 -8.12
CA LEU A 36 -5.08 -25.09 -8.86
C LEU A 36 -4.55 -23.64 -8.81
N ARG A 37 -5.09 -22.81 -7.90
CA ARG A 37 -4.42 -21.55 -7.59
C ARG A 37 -3.07 -21.89 -6.94
N PRO A 38 -1.94 -21.33 -7.40
CA PRO A 38 -0.71 -21.42 -6.63
C PRO A 38 -1.03 -20.94 -5.21
N LYS A 39 -0.71 -21.77 -4.21
CA LYS A 39 -0.80 -21.37 -2.81
C LYS A 39 0.01 -20.07 -2.65
N PRO A 40 -0.46 -19.08 -1.87
CA PRO A 40 0.32 -17.88 -1.60
C PRO A 40 1.69 -18.33 -1.12
N SER A 41 2.75 -17.97 -1.87
CA SER A 41 4.11 -18.21 -1.42
C SER A 41 4.24 -17.52 -0.07
N ALA A 42 4.61 -18.27 0.96
CA ALA A 42 4.89 -17.73 2.28
C ALA A 42 5.75 -16.46 2.12
N GLY A 43 5.26 -15.36 2.71
CA GLY A 43 5.69 -14.00 2.40
C GLY A 43 7.20 -13.82 2.37
N THR A 44 7.69 -13.35 1.23
CA THR A 44 9.08 -12.92 1.10
C THR A 44 9.27 -11.71 2.02
N GLN A 45 10.01 -11.85 3.12
CA GLN A 45 10.41 -10.69 3.92
C GLN A 45 11.47 -9.91 3.13
N LYS A 46 11.14 -8.69 2.70
CA LYS A 46 12.09 -7.79 2.07
C LYS A 46 12.71 -6.87 3.13
N ARG A 47 14.01 -6.63 3.00
CA ARG A 47 14.74 -5.70 3.88
C ARG A 47 14.67 -4.28 3.31
N PHE A 48 14.42 -3.33 4.20
CA PHE A 48 14.32 -1.91 3.91
C PHE A 48 15.19 -1.13 4.88
N VAL A 49 15.62 0.05 4.47
CA VAL A 49 16.30 1.02 5.33
C VAL A 49 15.46 2.29 5.34
N ILE A 50 15.30 2.89 6.51
CA ILE A 50 14.75 4.24 6.64
C ILE A 50 15.78 5.13 7.31
N THR A 51 15.99 6.34 6.80
CA THR A 51 16.83 7.33 7.46
C THR A 51 15.99 8.30 8.28
N ARG A 52 16.62 9.01 9.22
CA ARG A 52 15.99 10.11 9.96
C ARG A 52 15.40 11.16 9.02
N GLN A 53 16.11 11.48 7.94
CA GLN A 53 15.63 12.47 6.96
C GLN A 53 14.35 11.96 6.29
N ASP A 54 14.28 10.68 5.92
CA ASP A 54 13.07 10.09 5.35
C ASP A 54 11.93 10.06 6.36
N ALA A 55 12.22 9.74 7.62
CA ALA A 55 11.25 9.73 8.69
C ALA A 55 10.63 11.12 8.95
N ILE A 56 11.45 12.17 9.00
CA ILE A 56 10.97 13.56 9.14
C ILE A 56 10.24 14.01 7.88
N ARG A 57 10.75 13.69 6.68
CA ARG A 57 10.07 14.01 5.42
C ARG A 57 8.66 13.39 5.36
N ARG A 58 8.53 12.12 5.77
CA ARG A 58 7.23 11.43 5.89
C ARG A 58 6.30 12.02 6.94
N ALA A 59 6.82 12.81 7.88
CA ALA A 59 6.03 13.48 8.90
C ALA A 59 5.19 14.63 8.32
N GLY A 60 5.58 15.19 7.17
CA GLY A 60 4.76 16.17 6.47
C GLY A 60 4.49 17.44 7.28
N GLY A 61 5.45 17.89 8.09
CA GLY A 61 5.29 19.06 8.95
C GLY A 61 4.69 18.77 10.33
N LEU A 62 4.39 17.51 10.67
CA LEU A 62 3.98 17.11 12.03
C LEU A 62 5.00 17.52 13.10
N GLU A 63 6.28 17.62 12.75
CA GLU A 63 7.34 18.11 13.62
C GLU A 63 7.13 19.54 14.14
N TYR A 64 6.39 20.37 13.39
CA TYR A 64 6.03 21.74 13.76
C TYR A 64 4.66 21.83 14.45
N LYS A 65 3.75 20.89 14.17
CA LYS A 65 2.39 20.84 14.73
C LYS A 65 2.34 20.17 16.11
N LEU A 66 3.16 19.14 16.32
CA LEU A 66 3.17 18.38 17.57
C LEU A 66 3.66 19.23 18.75
N GLY A 67 2.83 19.25 19.80
CA GLY A 67 3.07 20.03 21.01
C GLY A 67 2.97 21.54 20.79
N ASN A 68 2.32 21.97 19.71
CA ASN A 68 2.06 23.37 19.42
C ASN A 68 0.59 23.69 19.68
N ASP A 69 0.34 24.59 20.63
CA ASP A 69 -1.00 24.97 21.09
C ASP A 69 -1.86 25.66 20.02
N ALA A 70 -1.24 26.14 18.93
CA ALA A 70 -1.95 26.69 17.78
C ALA A 70 -2.70 25.63 16.95
N TYR A 71 -2.41 24.33 17.16
CA TYR A 71 -3.02 23.23 16.42
C TYR A 71 -3.84 22.33 17.34
N ASN A 72 -5.00 21.88 16.87
CA ASN A 72 -5.80 20.89 17.56
C ASN A 72 -5.09 19.52 17.55
N GLN A 73 -4.48 19.16 18.68
CA GLN A 73 -3.68 17.93 18.81
C GLN A 73 -4.51 16.66 18.59
N MET A 74 -5.81 16.69 18.89
CA MET A 74 -6.71 15.56 18.67
C MET A 74 -6.92 15.28 17.17
N GLU A 75 -7.00 16.33 16.35
CA GLU A 75 -7.19 16.21 14.89
C GLU A 75 -5.95 15.62 14.18
N LEU A 76 -4.77 15.71 14.80
CA LEU A 76 -3.55 15.09 14.28
C LEU A 76 -3.59 13.56 14.33
N THR A 77 -4.55 12.94 14.99
CA THR A 77 -4.62 11.47 15.19
C THR A 77 -4.49 10.68 13.88
N LEU A 78 -5.14 11.13 12.81
CA LEU A 78 -5.07 10.42 11.54
C LEU A 78 -3.69 10.55 10.88
N GLU A 79 -3.11 11.76 10.92
CA GLU A 79 -1.76 12.03 10.40
C GLU A 79 -0.72 11.22 11.20
N MET A 80 -0.84 11.20 12.53
CA MET A 80 0.00 10.45 13.45
C MET A 80 -0.06 8.94 13.21
N LYS A 81 -1.27 8.37 13.05
CA LYS A 81 -1.43 6.93 12.76
C LYS A 81 -0.82 6.51 11.43
N ARG A 82 -0.80 7.39 10.44
CA ARG A 82 -0.18 7.12 9.13
C ARG A 82 1.34 7.25 9.18
N TRP A 83 1.84 8.18 9.99
CA TRP A 83 3.26 8.47 10.08
C TRP A 83 4.01 7.53 11.02
N LEU A 84 3.44 7.25 12.20
CA LEU A 84 4.11 6.47 13.22
C LEU A 84 4.26 5.00 12.81
N SER A 85 5.49 4.52 12.93
CA SER A 85 5.85 3.13 12.80
C SER A 85 7.12 2.89 13.62
N LYS A 86 7.40 1.62 13.98
CA LYS A 86 8.64 1.30 14.70
C LYS A 86 9.89 1.81 13.96
N PRO A 87 10.07 1.59 12.65
CA PRO A 87 11.23 2.11 11.93
C PRO A 87 11.36 3.64 11.99
N VAL A 88 10.25 4.37 11.92
CA VAL A 88 10.24 5.84 12.06
C VAL A 88 10.71 6.24 13.45
N ILE A 89 10.13 5.68 14.51
CA ILE A 89 10.45 6.03 15.91
C ILE A 89 11.94 5.79 16.21
N MET A 90 12.52 4.71 15.68
CA MET A 90 13.92 4.35 15.92
C MET A 90 14.93 5.39 15.43
N VAL A 91 14.60 6.15 14.37
CA VAL A 91 15.51 7.12 13.76
C VAL A 91 15.24 8.58 14.14
N LEU A 92 14.14 8.87 14.86
CA LEU A 92 13.81 10.22 15.31
C LEU A 92 14.88 10.80 16.24
N THR A 93 14.97 12.13 16.29
CA THR A 93 15.77 12.81 17.32
C THR A 93 15.12 12.64 18.69
N GLU A 94 15.90 12.74 19.76
CA GLU A 94 15.36 12.69 21.13
C GLU A 94 14.33 13.80 21.39
N SER A 95 14.52 14.99 20.81
CA SER A 95 13.55 16.08 20.88
C SER A 95 12.21 15.70 20.25
N MET A 96 12.24 15.04 19.09
CA MET A 96 11.03 14.61 18.39
C MET A 96 10.38 13.42 19.09
N LYS A 97 11.16 12.44 19.56
CA LYS A 97 10.63 11.33 20.38
C LYS A 97 9.90 11.83 21.62
N ARG A 98 10.39 12.90 22.26
CA ARG A 98 9.70 13.52 23.41
C ARG A 98 8.34 14.09 23.00
N LYS A 99 8.27 14.86 21.92
CA LYS A 99 6.99 15.38 21.40
C LYS A 99 6.00 14.26 21.07
N VAL A 100 6.47 13.20 20.41
CA VAL A 100 5.65 12.03 20.08
C VAL A 100 5.21 11.31 21.35
N PHE A 101 6.09 11.18 22.34
CA PHE A 101 5.76 10.59 23.64
C PHE A 101 4.65 11.36 24.36
N ASP A 102 4.80 12.68 24.48
CA ASP A 102 3.81 13.54 25.14
C ASP A 102 2.43 13.45 24.45
N TRP A 103 2.41 13.38 23.12
CA TRP A 103 1.19 13.18 22.34
C TRP A 103 0.60 11.77 22.53
N CYS A 104 1.43 10.72 22.46
CA CYS A 104 1.00 9.33 22.66
C CYS A 104 0.44 9.07 24.06
N GLN A 105 0.96 9.73 25.10
CA GLN A 105 0.40 9.64 26.45
C GLN A 105 -1.06 10.11 26.52
N GLN A 106 -1.44 11.06 25.68
CA GLN A 106 -2.77 11.67 25.70
C GLN A 106 -3.75 11.00 24.73
N PHE A 107 -3.29 10.63 23.53
CA PHE A 107 -4.18 10.27 22.42
C PHE A 107 -4.00 8.84 21.90
N ASP A 108 -2.80 8.26 21.96
CA ASP A 108 -2.53 6.91 21.45
C ASP A 108 -1.35 6.23 22.18
N PRO A 109 -1.62 5.46 23.25
CA PRO A 109 -0.56 4.86 24.07
C PRO A 109 0.12 3.65 23.40
N SER A 110 -0.35 3.19 22.23
CA SER A 110 0.13 1.96 21.58
C SER A 110 1.62 2.01 21.22
N TRP A 111 2.17 3.20 21.01
CA TRP A 111 3.57 3.42 20.63
C TRP A 111 4.52 3.65 21.82
N LEU A 112 4.01 3.78 23.05
CA LEU A 112 4.83 4.09 24.23
C LEU A 112 5.91 3.04 24.46
N GLY A 113 5.60 1.74 24.28
CA GLY A 113 6.59 0.67 24.39
C GLY A 113 7.77 0.84 23.43
N VAL A 114 7.48 1.17 22.16
CA VAL A 114 8.51 1.40 21.13
C VAL A 114 9.33 2.66 21.43
N LEU A 115 8.70 3.70 21.97
CA LEU A 115 9.41 4.92 22.39
C LEU A 115 10.37 4.64 23.57
N PHE A 116 10.00 3.76 24.49
CA PHE A 116 10.90 3.31 25.56
C PHE A 116 12.08 2.50 25.01
N GLU A 117 11.83 1.59 24.07
CA GLU A 117 12.89 0.85 23.37
C GLU A 117 13.85 1.79 22.62
N ALA A 118 13.31 2.85 21.99
CA ALA A 118 14.09 3.80 21.22
C ALA A 118 14.80 4.87 22.09
N LYS A 119 14.55 4.92 23.39
CA LYS A 119 15.09 5.97 24.28
C LYS A 119 16.61 5.94 24.32
N GLY A 120 17.25 7.08 24.08
CA GLY A 120 18.71 7.18 24.03
C GLY A 120 19.34 6.57 22.79
N ASN A 121 18.54 6.08 21.83
CA ASN A 121 19.03 5.61 20.55
C ASN A 121 19.28 6.79 19.60
N GLY A 122 20.56 7.08 19.32
CA GLY A 122 20.98 8.17 18.44
C GLY A 122 21.07 7.82 16.95
N VAL A 123 20.69 6.61 16.55
CA VAL A 123 20.84 6.16 15.15
C VAL A 123 20.13 7.08 14.16
N THR A 124 20.78 7.26 13.00
CA THR A 124 20.28 8.07 11.88
C THR A 124 19.64 7.23 10.79
N SER A 125 19.80 5.91 10.85
CA SER A 125 19.18 4.95 9.93
C SER A 125 18.79 3.67 10.67
N TYR A 126 17.78 2.97 10.17
CA TYR A 126 17.29 1.73 10.75
C TYR A 126 16.89 0.75 9.64
N GLU A 127 17.49 -0.44 9.68
CA GLU A 127 17.14 -1.55 8.79
C GLU A 127 15.98 -2.35 9.41
N TYR A 128 14.96 -2.64 8.62
CA TYR A 128 13.79 -3.41 9.05
C TYR A 128 13.33 -4.36 7.95
N SER A 129 12.72 -5.47 8.34
CA SER A 129 11.98 -6.33 7.43
C SER A 129 10.50 -5.99 7.47
N ALA A 130 9.86 -5.98 6.31
CA ALA A 130 8.40 -5.92 6.20
C ALA A 130 7.92 -7.12 5.39
N GLU A 131 6.78 -7.67 5.77
CA GLU A 131 6.11 -8.72 4.99
C GLU A 131 5.66 -8.13 3.66
N GLU A 132 5.96 -8.83 2.57
CA GLU A 132 5.46 -8.48 1.26
C GLU A 132 3.95 -8.74 1.23
N GLU A 133 3.17 -7.67 1.37
CA GLU A 133 1.74 -7.68 1.04
C GLU A 133 1.59 -8.19 -0.40
N GLU A 134 0.63 -9.07 -0.67
CA GLU A 134 0.31 -9.43 -2.06
C GLU A 134 0.11 -8.12 -2.85
N PRO A 135 0.72 -7.97 -4.03
CA PRO A 135 0.63 -6.75 -4.79
C PRO A 135 -0.84 -6.40 -5.04
N VAL A 136 -1.30 -5.32 -4.37
CA VAL A 136 -2.68 -4.81 -4.54
C VAL A 136 -2.92 -4.45 -6.00
N LEU A 137 -1.88 -3.95 -6.67
CA LEU A 137 -1.85 -3.77 -8.12
C LEU A 137 -0.90 -4.77 -8.79
N PRO A 138 -1.36 -5.49 -9.82
CA PRO A 138 -0.51 -6.18 -10.78
C PRO A 138 0.59 -5.25 -11.34
N GLU A 139 1.75 -5.81 -11.65
CA GLU A 139 2.94 -5.06 -12.11
C GLU A 139 2.64 -4.09 -13.27
N THR A 140 1.82 -4.50 -14.24
CA THR A 140 1.44 -3.65 -15.38
C THR A 140 0.68 -2.39 -14.96
N LEU A 141 -0.20 -2.51 -13.96
CA LEU A 141 -0.93 -1.37 -13.41
C LEU A 141 -0.05 -0.52 -12.50
N PHE A 142 0.89 -1.14 -11.77
CA PHE A 142 1.89 -0.41 -11.01
C PHE A 142 2.78 0.45 -11.91
N GLN A 143 3.26 -0.07 -13.04
CA GLN A 143 4.05 0.71 -14.02
C GLN A 143 3.24 1.86 -14.63
N SER A 144 1.93 1.65 -14.83
CA SER A 144 1.03 2.71 -15.31
C SER A 144 0.87 3.82 -14.25
N LEU A 145 0.69 3.43 -12.99
CA LEU A 145 0.61 4.37 -11.86
C LEU A 145 1.93 5.14 -11.67
N ARG A 146 3.07 4.46 -11.76
CA ARG A 146 4.40 5.07 -11.75
C ARG A 146 4.54 6.14 -12.82
N THR A 147 4.17 5.81 -14.06
CA THR A 147 4.21 6.77 -15.18
C THR A 147 3.33 7.98 -14.90
N LEU A 148 2.08 7.74 -14.46
CA LEU A 148 1.16 8.83 -14.09
C LEU A 148 1.75 9.74 -13.01
N VAL A 149 2.34 9.17 -11.96
CA VAL A 149 2.95 9.90 -10.84
C VAL A 149 4.16 10.72 -11.29
N LEU A 150 4.99 10.20 -12.20
CA LEU A 150 6.15 10.92 -12.73
C LEU A 150 5.78 12.01 -13.75
N GLU A 151 4.67 11.82 -14.48
CA GLU A 151 4.15 12.77 -15.46
C GLU A 151 3.24 13.84 -14.86
N LEU A 152 2.88 13.74 -13.58
CA LEU A 152 2.08 14.76 -12.92
C LEU A 152 2.78 16.15 -13.07
N PRO A 153 1.98 17.21 -13.27
CA PRO A 153 2.51 18.57 -13.23
C PRO A 153 3.22 18.80 -11.90
N SER A 154 4.25 19.65 -11.84
CA SER A 154 4.92 20.04 -10.57
C SER A 154 4.00 20.80 -9.59
N ASP A 155 2.69 20.78 -9.82
CA ASP A 155 1.66 21.28 -8.92
C ASP A 155 1.56 20.38 -7.68
N LYS A 156 1.94 20.93 -6.53
CA LYS A 156 1.85 20.27 -5.21
C LYS A 156 0.45 19.69 -4.96
N GLU A 157 -0.62 20.35 -5.44
CA GLU A 157 -1.99 19.90 -5.22
C GLU A 157 -2.35 18.63 -6.02
N ALA A 158 -1.73 18.42 -7.17
CA ALA A 158 -1.95 17.22 -7.98
C ALA A 158 -1.43 15.96 -7.26
N TYR A 159 -0.21 16.04 -6.71
CA TYR A 159 0.38 14.97 -5.91
C TYR A 159 -0.41 14.72 -4.62
N LYS A 160 -0.82 15.79 -3.92
CA LYS A 160 -1.62 15.71 -2.70
C LYS A 160 -2.93 14.95 -2.91
N ARG A 161 -3.60 15.16 -4.05
CA ARG A 161 -4.86 14.47 -4.39
C ARG A 161 -4.64 13.01 -4.79
N LEU A 162 -3.56 12.71 -5.49
CA LEU A 162 -3.28 11.36 -5.98
C LEU A 162 -2.68 10.45 -4.88
N TRP A 163 -1.92 11.00 -3.94
CA TRP A 163 -1.17 10.22 -2.96
C TRP A 163 -2.03 9.30 -2.07
N PRO A 164 -3.20 9.71 -1.55
CA PRO A 164 -4.09 8.80 -0.82
C PRO A 164 -4.53 7.59 -1.64
N PHE A 165 -4.77 7.79 -2.95
CA PHE A 165 -5.08 6.69 -3.86
C PHE A 165 -3.88 5.78 -4.03
N VAL A 166 -2.68 6.33 -4.27
CA VAL A 166 -1.43 5.55 -4.34
C VAL A 166 -1.27 4.71 -3.08
N GLN A 167 -1.47 5.29 -1.90
CA GLN A 167 -1.38 4.57 -0.62
C GLN A 167 -2.33 3.37 -0.52
N LEU A 168 -3.54 3.50 -1.07
CA LEU A 168 -4.56 2.46 -1.05
C LEU A 168 -4.25 1.30 -2.00
N VAL A 169 -3.67 1.60 -3.18
CA VAL A 169 -3.53 0.64 -4.28
C VAL A 169 -2.12 0.06 -4.41
N THR A 170 -1.17 0.48 -3.59
CA THR A 170 0.21 -0.02 -3.67
C THR A 170 0.63 -0.67 -2.37
N THR A 171 1.53 -1.64 -2.47
CA THR A 171 2.19 -2.23 -1.29
C THR A 171 3.19 -1.26 -0.69
N HIS A 172 3.64 -1.52 0.53
CA HIS A 172 4.73 -0.75 1.13
C HIS A 172 5.99 -0.70 0.26
N ALA A 173 6.38 -1.84 -0.33
CA ALA A 173 7.55 -1.93 -1.20
C ALA A 173 7.42 -1.05 -2.45
N GLN A 174 6.24 -1.07 -3.08
CA GLN A 174 5.92 -0.24 -4.23
C GLN A 174 5.93 1.26 -3.91
N ARG A 175 5.43 1.66 -2.72
CA ARG A 175 5.47 3.06 -2.28
C ARG A 175 6.89 3.55 -2.04
N VAL A 176 7.72 2.75 -1.39
CA VAL A 176 9.13 3.10 -1.17
C VAL A 176 9.83 3.30 -2.52
N PHE A 177 9.62 2.37 -3.46
CA PHE A 177 10.17 2.51 -4.82
C PHE A 177 9.71 3.80 -5.52
N LEU A 178 8.42 4.10 -5.50
CA LEU A 178 7.88 5.33 -6.13
C LEU A 178 8.48 6.60 -5.51
N MET A 179 8.65 6.63 -4.18
CA MET A 179 9.24 7.79 -3.50
C MET A 179 10.71 7.97 -3.88
N ASP A 180 11.51 6.90 -3.81
CA ASP A 180 12.93 6.95 -4.15
C ASP A 180 13.14 7.42 -5.61
N GLU A 181 12.27 6.98 -6.50
CA GLU A 181 12.34 7.34 -7.92
C GLU A 181 11.89 8.78 -8.20
N LEU A 182 10.81 9.24 -7.57
CA LEU A 182 10.38 10.64 -7.64
C LEU A 182 11.49 11.59 -7.20
N GLU A 183 12.21 11.25 -6.14
CA GLU A 183 13.33 12.07 -5.65
C GLU A 183 14.50 12.14 -6.63
N GLN A 184 14.78 11.05 -7.34
CA GLN A 184 15.85 11.00 -8.34
C GLN A 184 15.49 11.76 -9.62
N GLN A 185 14.25 11.63 -10.09
CA GLN A 185 13.85 12.14 -11.41
C GLN A 185 13.18 13.52 -11.35
N ARG A 186 12.59 13.89 -10.22
CA ARG A 186 11.84 15.14 -10.02
C ARG A 186 12.25 15.82 -8.70
N PRO A 187 13.49 16.31 -8.57
CA PRO A 187 13.95 17.00 -7.37
C PRO A 187 13.22 18.34 -7.14
N ASP A 188 12.58 18.90 -8.16
CA ASP A 188 11.69 20.06 -8.09
C ASP A 188 10.39 19.76 -7.33
N VAL A 189 9.98 18.49 -7.33
CA VAL A 189 8.81 17.96 -6.62
C VAL A 189 9.24 17.37 -5.27
N LYS A 190 10.45 17.67 -4.77
CA LYS A 190 10.95 17.17 -3.48
C LYS A 190 9.85 17.31 -2.43
N TYR A 191 9.39 16.14 -1.97
CA TYR A 191 8.12 15.94 -1.29
C TYR A 191 8.04 16.75 0.01
N ASP A 192 7.46 17.94 -0.06
CA ASP A 192 6.80 18.61 1.04
C ASP A 192 5.33 18.17 0.99
N LEU A 193 5.04 16.94 1.46
CA LEU A 193 3.65 16.56 1.81
C LEU A 193 3.27 17.30 3.09
N GLU A 194 3.24 18.61 3.00
CA GLU A 194 2.73 19.55 3.99
C GLU A 194 1.33 19.10 4.40
N GLY A 195 1.19 18.74 5.68
CA GLY A 195 -0.04 18.18 6.18
C GLY A 195 -1.19 19.15 6.06
N GLN A 196 -2.35 18.66 5.66
CA GLN A 196 -3.62 19.34 5.91
C GLN A 196 -4.74 18.32 5.90
N GLY A 197 -5.34 18.17 7.08
CA GLY A 197 -6.57 17.46 7.36
C GLY A 197 -7.63 17.70 6.28
N LEU A 198 -8.17 16.59 5.81
CA LEU A 198 -9.26 16.56 4.86
C LEU A 198 -10.59 16.69 5.62
N PHE A 199 -10.87 17.84 6.25
CA PHE A 199 -12.22 18.28 6.67
C PHE A 199 -12.13 19.72 7.18
N ASP A 200 -12.02 20.71 6.28
CA ASP A 200 -12.31 22.09 6.68
C ASP A 200 -12.69 22.99 5.48
N GLN A 201 -13.74 22.59 4.74
CA GLN A 201 -14.52 23.54 3.92
C GLN A 201 -15.98 23.07 3.79
N ILE A 202 -16.73 23.10 4.89
CA ILE A 202 -18.17 23.37 4.85
C ILE A 202 -18.49 24.36 5.98
N GLY A 203 -18.13 25.63 5.75
CA GLY A 203 -18.63 26.79 6.50
C GLY A 203 -19.68 27.52 5.66
N PRO A 204 -20.70 28.14 6.28
CA PRO A 204 -21.95 28.47 5.60
C PRO A 204 -21.81 29.62 4.61
N SER A 205 -22.51 29.46 3.49
CA SER A 205 -22.79 30.48 2.50
C SER A 205 -23.38 31.73 3.18
N THR A 206 -22.60 32.81 3.22
CA THR A 206 -23.10 34.14 3.54
C THR A 206 -23.97 34.64 2.38
N ARG A 207 -25.27 34.40 2.53
CA ARG A 207 -26.31 35.03 1.72
C ARG A 207 -26.60 36.40 2.35
N ASN A 208 -25.96 37.45 1.85
CA ASN A 208 -26.36 38.82 2.19
C ASN A 208 -27.60 39.19 1.35
N GLY A 209 -28.72 39.36 2.03
CA GLY A 209 -29.77 40.31 1.68
C GLY A 209 -29.70 41.49 2.64
#